data_AF-A0A392QID2-F1
#
_entry.id   AF-A0A392QID2-F1
#
_cell.length_a   1.000
_cell.length_b   1.000
_cell.length_c   1.000
_cell.angle_alpha   90.00
_cell.angle_beta   90.00
_cell.angle_gamma   90.00
#
_symmetry.space_group_name_H-M   'P 1'
#
loop_
_entity.id
_entity.type
_entity.pdbx_description
1 polymer ?
#
loop_
_entity_poly.entity_id
_entity_poly.type
_entity_poly.pdbx_seq_one_letter_code
_entity_poly.pdbx_strand_id
1 'polypeptide(L)'
;GLNVMIRAVVQSNIFTGYSIDSVSPNVASHLQFADDTLLLGVKSWANVRALRAVLVLFEAIYGLKVNFHKSMLVGVNIAASWLSEAAAVLSYVVGKVPFMYIGLPIGSDPRRLSFWDPVVSRIRTRLTGWKSRFLSYGGQLVLLKSVPTSLSVYAISFFNAPS
;
A
#
# COMPACT_ATOMS: atom_id res chain seq x y z
N GLY A 1 2.43 -16.77 -7.22
CA GLY A 1 3.23 -17.35 -6.13
C GLY A 1 2.74 -16.90 -4.77
N LEU A 2 3.13 -15.69 -4.33
CA LEU A 2 2.87 -15.21 -2.97
C LEU A 2 1.39 -15.19 -2.56
N ASN A 3 0.48 -14.75 -3.44
CA ASN A 3 -0.99 -14.82 -3.21
C ASN A 3 -1.43 -16.22 -2.74
N VAL A 4 -1.02 -17.26 -3.47
CA VAL A 4 -1.40 -18.65 -3.18
C VAL A 4 -0.87 -19.10 -1.82
N MET A 5 0.39 -18.76 -1.50
CA MET A 5 0.99 -19.08 -0.21
C MET A 5 0.27 -18.39 0.96
N ILE A 6 -0.03 -17.09 0.83
CA ILE A 6 -0.77 -16.35 1.86
C ILE A 6 -2.18 -16.92 2.05
N ARG A 7 -2.89 -17.23 0.97
CA ARG A 7 -4.21 -17.89 1.05
C ARG A 7 -4.13 -19.24 1.75
N ALA A 8 -3.11 -20.06 1.44
CA ALA A 8 -2.94 -21.36 2.06
C ALA A 8 -2.69 -21.26 3.58
N VAL A 9 -1.85 -20.32 4.03
CA VAL A 9 -1.62 -20.13 5.48
C VAL A 9 -2.82 -19.53 6.21
N VAL A 10 -3.64 -18.72 5.53
CA VAL A 10 -4.90 -18.21 6.07
C VAL A 10 -5.91 -19.35 6.23
N GLN A 11 -6.11 -20.16 5.19
CA GLN A 11 -7.02 -21.32 5.22
C GLN A 11 -6.61 -22.37 6.26
N SER A 12 -5.31 -22.49 6.50
CA SER A 12 -4.76 -23.41 7.51
C SER A 12 -4.77 -22.82 8.93
N ASN A 13 -5.35 -21.62 9.15
CA ASN A 13 -5.34 -20.90 10.42
C ASN A 13 -3.95 -20.61 11.00
N ILE A 14 -2.91 -20.62 10.16
CA ILE A 14 -1.53 -20.28 10.54
C ILE A 14 -1.35 -18.76 10.57
N PHE A 15 -2.06 -18.05 9.69
CA PHE A 15 -2.09 -16.59 9.63
C PHE A 15 -3.53 -16.08 9.75
N THR A 16 -3.77 -15.18 10.70
CA THR A 16 -5.08 -14.57 10.92
C THR A 16 -5.12 -13.16 10.31
N GLY A 17 -5.93 -12.99 9.27
CA GLY A 17 -6.14 -11.68 8.63
C GLY A 17 -6.89 -10.69 9.52
N TYR A 18 -7.10 -9.47 9.01
CA TYR A 18 -7.82 -8.42 9.69
C TYR A 18 -9.31 -8.44 9.33
N SER A 19 -10.21 -8.49 10.32
CA SER A 19 -11.66 -8.40 10.08
C SER A 19 -12.07 -6.94 9.89
N ILE A 20 -12.71 -6.63 8.77
CA ILE A 20 -13.15 -5.25 8.45
C ILE A 20 -14.45 -4.90 9.18
N ASP A 21 -15.28 -5.88 9.47
CA ASP A 21 -16.60 -5.69 10.07
C ASP A 21 -16.87 -6.74 11.17
N SER A 22 -17.76 -6.39 12.10
CA SER A 22 -18.25 -7.29 13.15
C SER A 22 -19.43 -8.14 12.68
N VAL A 23 -20.15 -7.69 11.63
CA VAL A 23 -21.38 -8.32 11.15
C VAL A 23 -21.13 -9.28 9.97
N SER A 24 -20.09 -9.05 9.18
CA SER A 24 -19.70 -9.92 8.06
C SER A 24 -18.27 -10.44 8.22
N PRO A 25 -17.98 -11.73 7.99
CA PRO A 25 -16.66 -12.33 8.15
C PRO A 25 -15.72 -12.00 6.99
N ASN A 26 -15.77 -10.77 6.47
CA ASN A 26 -14.87 -10.30 5.42
C ASN A 26 -13.50 -10.01 6.03
N VAL A 27 -12.69 -11.06 6.11
CA VAL A 27 -11.31 -11.02 6.61
C VAL A 27 -10.38 -10.65 5.47
N ALA A 28 -9.78 -9.46 5.54
CA ALA A 28 -8.74 -9.03 4.64
C ALA A 28 -7.38 -9.53 5.13
N SER A 29 -6.70 -10.34 4.32
CA SER A 29 -5.35 -10.86 4.62
C SER A 29 -4.26 -10.20 3.79
N HIS A 30 -4.56 -9.84 2.54
CA HIS A 30 -3.61 -9.22 1.63
C HIS A 30 -4.31 -8.46 0.50
N LEU A 31 -3.61 -7.46 -0.02
CA LEU A 31 -3.93 -6.74 -1.24
C LEU A 31 -2.67 -6.71 -2.10
N GLN A 32 -2.78 -7.09 -3.37
CA GLN A 32 -1.63 -7.17 -4.28
C GLN A 32 -1.92 -6.43 -5.57
N PHE A 33 -0.95 -5.63 -6.01
CA PHE A 33 -0.94 -5.00 -7.31
C PHE A 33 0.49 -5.00 -7.87
N ALA A 34 0.72 -5.77 -8.94
CA ALA A 34 2.06 -6.01 -9.48
C ALA A 34 3.06 -6.43 -8.39
N ASP A 35 4.09 -5.62 -8.12
CA ASP A 35 5.10 -5.84 -7.09
C ASP A 35 4.73 -5.23 -5.72
N ASP A 36 3.76 -4.33 -5.66
CA ASP A 36 3.29 -3.72 -4.41
C ASP A 36 2.31 -4.67 -3.69
N THR A 37 2.71 -5.13 -2.51
CA THR A 37 1.90 -6.04 -1.67
C THR A 37 1.68 -5.44 -0.29
N LEU A 38 0.41 -5.29 0.10
CA LEU A 38 -0.01 -4.95 1.45
C LEU A 38 -0.52 -6.21 2.14
N LEU A 39 0.03 -6.53 3.31
CA LEU A 39 -0.40 -7.67 4.13
C LEU A 39 -1.07 -7.16 5.41
N LEU A 40 -2.23 -7.72 5.73
CA LEU A 40 -3.10 -7.28 6.82
C LEU A 40 -3.31 -8.46 7.77
N GLY A 41 -3.05 -8.24 9.05
CA GLY A 41 -3.23 -9.27 10.07
C GLY A 41 -3.34 -8.69 11.46
N VAL A 42 -3.92 -9.47 12.36
CA VAL A 42 -4.04 -9.09 13.78
C VAL A 42 -2.68 -9.10 14.48
N LYS A 43 -2.57 -8.32 15.55
CA LYS A 43 -1.36 -8.28 16.40
C LYS A 43 -1.15 -9.65 17.06
N SER A 44 -0.25 -10.45 16.53
CA SER A 44 0.11 -11.75 17.09
C SER A 44 1.53 -12.14 16.69
N TRP A 45 2.28 -12.71 17.64
CA TRP A 45 3.58 -13.31 17.34
C TRP A 45 3.47 -14.52 16.40
N ALA A 46 2.33 -15.23 16.41
CA ALA A 46 2.07 -16.30 15.44
C ALA A 46 2.01 -15.72 14.01
N ASN A 47 1.28 -14.62 13.80
CA ASN A 47 1.21 -13.94 12.51
C ASN A 47 2.58 -13.44 12.04
N VAL A 48 3.39 -12.86 12.93
CA VAL A 48 4.74 -12.38 12.59
C VAL A 48 5.63 -13.54 12.12
N ARG A 49 5.61 -14.68 12.83
CA ARG A 49 6.38 -15.87 12.45
C ARG A 49 5.86 -16.51 11.17
N ALA A 50 4.55 -16.64 11.03
CA ALA A 50 3.89 -17.15 9.83
C ALA A 50 4.29 -16.31 8.60
N LEU A 51 4.24 -14.99 8.73
CA LEU A 51 4.64 -14.08 7.68
C LEU A 51 6.11 -14.27 7.29
N ARG A 52 7.01 -14.31 8.28
CA ARG A 52 8.44 -14.57 8.04
C ARG A 52 8.66 -15.89 7.30
N ALA A 53 7.99 -16.96 7.74
CA ALA A 53 8.11 -18.27 7.12
C ALA A 53 7.63 -18.27 5.66
N VAL A 54 6.49 -17.62 5.36
CA VAL A 54 5.97 -17.50 3.99
C VAL A 54 6.93 -16.73 3.10
N LEU A 55 7.52 -15.64 3.59
CA LEU A 55 8.45 -14.82 2.79
C LEU A 55 9.76 -15.57 2.50
N VAL A 56 10.30 -16.27 3.50
CA VAL A 56 11.50 -17.12 3.32
C VAL A 56 11.21 -18.25 2.34
N LEU A 57 10.07 -18.92 2.46
CA LEU A 57 9.66 -19.98 1.55
C LEU A 57 9.44 -19.46 0.12
N PHE A 58 8.85 -18.27 -0.01
CA PHE A 58 8.66 -17.61 -1.30
C PHE A 58 10.00 -17.29 -1.96
N GLU A 59 10.96 -16.74 -1.22
CA GLU A 59 12.33 -16.49 -1.70
C GLU A 59 13.01 -17.80 -2.13
N ALA A 60 12.89 -18.87 -1.34
CA ALA A 60 13.49 -20.16 -1.64
C ALA A 60 12.91 -20.83 -2.91
N ILE A 61 11.61 -20.71 -3.14
CA ILE A 61 10.93 -21.37 -4.27
C ILE A 61 11.05 -20.56 -5.56
N TYR A 62 10.87 -19.24 -5.47
CA TYR A 62 10.79 -18.37 -6.65
C TYR A 62 12.09 -17.60 -6.93
N GLY A 63 13.09 -17.65 -6.04
CA GLY A 63 14.32 -16.86 -6.16
C GLY A 63 14.10 -15.35 -6.04
N LEU A 64 12.91 -14.93 -5.59
CA LEU A 64 12.51 -13.53 -5.48
C LEU A 64 12.67 -13.04 -4.04
N LYS A 65 13.60 -12.12 -3.84
CA LYS A 65 13.91 -11.57 -2.51
C LYS A 65 13.05 -10.35 -2.18
N VAL A 66 12.55 -10.30 -0.95
CA VAL A 66 11.85 -9.12 -0.43
C VAL A 66 12.81 -7.95 -0.31
N ASN A 67 12.40 -6.78 -0.80
CA ASN A 67 13.19 -5.57 -0.65
C ASN A 67 12.95 -4.93 0.72
N PHE A 68 13.79 -5.29 1.69
CA PHE A 68 13.71 -4.79 3.07
C PHE A 68 13.79 -3.27 3.21
N HIS A 69 14.43 -2.56 2.26
CA HIS A 69 14.49 -1.10 2.27
C HIS A 69 13.17 -0.43 1.83
N LYS A 70 12.33 -1.16 1.08
CA LYS A 70 11.01 -0.69 0.64
C LYS A 70 9.87 -1.28 1.49
N SER A 71 10.13 -2.37 2.21
CA SER A 71 9.15 -3.01 3.09
C SER A 71 9.16 -2.38 4.47
N MET A 72 7.96 -2.10 4.99
CA MET A 72 7.76 -1.53 6.31
C MET A 72 6.67 -2.26 7.08
N LEU A 73 6.79 -2.29 8.40
CA LEU A 73 5.76 -2.77 9.31
C LEU A 73 5.08 -1.58 9.98
N VAL A 74 3.76 -1.48 9.84
CA VAL A 74 2.95 -0.41 10.42
C VAL A 74 1.99 -1.00 11.44
N GLY A 75 1.97 -0.44 12.65
CA GLY A 75 1.02 -0.81 13.69
C GLY A 75 -0.04 0.27 13.90
N VAL A 76 -1.31 -0.13 13.95
CA VAL A 76 -2.43 0.74 14.32
C VAL A 76 -2.87 0.40 15.73
N ASN A 77 -2.79 1.35 16.66
CA ASN A 77 -3.08 1.13 18.08
C ASN A 77 -2.22 0.01 18.72
N ILE A 78 -0.94 -0.07 18.33
CA ILE A 78 0.03 -1.04 18.84
C ILE A 78 1.18 -0.28 19.53
N ALA A 79 1.65 -0.81 20.67
CA ALA A 79 2.78 -0.23 21.39
C ALA A 79 4.07 -0.23 20.54
N ALA A 80 4.79 0.89 20.55
CA ALA A 80 6.01 1.06 19.74
C ALA A 80 7.11 0.04 20.06
N SER A 81 7.22 -0.40 21.33
CA SER A 81 8.16 -1.43 21.75
C SER A 81 7.89 -2.76 21.03
N TRP A 82 6.65 -3.25 21.11
CA TRP A 82 6.24 -4.48 20.43
C TRP A 82 6.41 -4.38 18.91
N LEU A 83 6.05 -3.24 18.32
CA LEU A 83 6.18 -3.01 16.88
C LEU A 83 7.63 -3.07 16.42
N SER A 84 8.55 -2.52 17.22
CA SER A 84 9.98 -2.53 16.92
C SER A 84 10.56 -3.95 16.98
N GLU A 85 10.16 -4.74 17.96
CA GLU A 85 10.58 -6.15 18.06
C GLU A 85 10.03 -6.99 16.89
N ALA A 86 8.76 -6.80 16.53
CA ALA A 86 8.14 -7.49 15.40
C ALA A 86 8.80 -7.12 14.06
N ALA A 87 9.12 -5.83 13.88
CA ALA A 87 9.83 -5.34 12.69
C ALA A 87 11.24 -5.93 12.60
N ALA A 88 11.95 -6.06 13.72
CA ALA A 88 13.27 -6.70 13.77
C ALA A 88 13.21 -8.17 13.32
N VAL A 89 12.20 -8.93 13.75
CA VAL A 89 12.00 -10.33 13.32
C VAL A 89 11.75 -10.45 11.81
N LEU A 90 11.02 -9.49 11.23
CA LEU A 90 10.75 -9.45 9.79
C LEU A 90 11.88 -8.78 8.98
N SER A 91 12.87 -8.19 9.65
CA SER A 91 13.89 -7.33 9.02
C SER A 91 13.26 -6.14 8.26
N TYR A 92 12.16 -5.61 8.76
CA TYR A 92 11.43 -4.48 8.18
C TYR A 92 11.75 -3.19 8.94
N VAL A 93 11.58 -2.05 8.26
CA VAL A 93 11.60 -0.74 8.92
C VAL A 93 10.25 -0.50 9.61
N VAL A 94 10.25 0.10 10.79
CA VAL A 94 9.01 0.55 11.45
C VAL A 94 8.45 1.75 10.69
N GLY A 95 7.27 1.58 10.09
CA GLY A 95 6.55 2.65 9.39
C GLY A 95 5.57 3.37 10.31
N LYS A 96 4.97 4.45 9.79
CA LYS A 96 3.93 5.22 10.47
C LYS A 96 2.76 5.45 9.53
N VAL A 97 1.56 5.56 10.09
CA VAL A 97 0.40 6.08 9.37
C VAL A 97 0.46 7.60 9.38
N PRO A 98 0.19 8.29 8.26
CA PRO A 98 -0.17 7.73 6.96
C PRO A 98 1.05 7.29 6.12
N PHE A 99 0.84 6.31 5.24
CA PHE A 99 1.85 5.83 4.29
C PHE A 99 1.27 5.70 2.88
N MET A 100 2.12 5.68 1.85
CA MET A 100 1.68 5.59 0.44
C MET A 100 1.57 4.14 -0.02
N TYR A 101 0.48 3.82 -0.71
CA TYR A 101 0.28 2.56 -1.42
C TYR A 101 -0.40 2.84 -2.77
N ILE A 102 0.23 2.43 -3.87
CA ILE A 102 -0.23 2.70 -5.25
C ILE A 102 -0.55 4.20 -5.47
N GLY A 103 0.27 5.07 -4.88
CA GLY A 103 0.11 6.53 -4.97
C GLY A 103 -1.06 7.13 -4.18
N LEU A 104 -1.69 6.36 -3.28
CA LEU A 104 -2.74 6.83 -2.38
C LEU A 104 -2.23 6.80 -0.92
N PRO A 105 -2.48 7.85 -0.12
CA PRO A 105 -2.10 7.87 1.28
C PRO A 105 -3.10 7.07 2.13
N ILE A 106 -2.68 5.89 2.58
CA ILE A 106 -3.46 5.03 3.48
C ILE A 106 -3.43 5.60 4.89
N GLY A 107 -4.63 5.74 5.47
CA GLY A 107 -4.84 6.20 6.86
C GLY A 107 -4.72 7.70 7.07
N SER A 108 -4.65 8.49 6.00
CA SER A 108 -4.86 9.95 6.05
C SER A 108 -6.36 10.28 6.00
N ASP A 109 -6.75 11.45 6.51
CA ASP A 109 -8.14 11.94 6.42
C ASP A 109 -8.38 12.63 5.06
N PRO A 110 -9.19 12.05 4.16
CA PRO A 110 -9.47 12.62 2.84
C PRO A 110 -10.22 13.95 2.89
N ARG A 111 -10.83 14.30 4.03
CA ARG A 111 -11.49 15.60 4.22
C ARG A 111 -10.52 16.76 4.38
N ARG A 112 -9.24 16.50 4.69
CA ARG A 112 -8.23 17.55 4.86
C ARG A 112 -7.60 17.88 3.51
N LEU A 113 -7.46 19.16 3.19
CA LEU A 113 -6.77 19.61 1.97
C LEU A 113 -5.36 19.01 1.84
N SER A 114 -4.63 18.89 2.96
CA SER A 114 -3.27 18.34 2.99
C SER A 114 -3.19 16.86 2.56
N PHE A 115 -4.30 16.12 2.58
CA PHE A 115 -4.37 14.77 2.01
C PHE A 115 -4.11 14.77 0.49
N TRP A 116 -4.56 15.82 -0.18
CA TRP A 116 -4.56 15.92 -1.64
C TRP A 116 -3.26 16.53 -2.20
N ASP A 117 -2.42 17.13 -1.35
CA ASP A 117 -1.14 17.74 -1.75
C ASP A 117 -0.24 16.80 -2.58
N PRO A 118 -0.06 15.51 -2.23
CA PRO A 118 0.74 14.60 -3.05
C PRO A 118 0.13 14.37 -4.43
N VAL A 119 -1.20 14.26 -4.53
CA VAL A 119 -1.92 14.09 -5.80
C VAL A 119 -1.74 15.34 -6.68
N VAL A 120 -1.97 16.53 -6.10
CA VAL A 120 -1.79 17.82 -6.77
C VAL A 120 -0.35 18.02 -7.21
N SER A 121 0.63 17.69 -6.37
CA SER A 121 2.05 17.80 -6.71
C SER A 121 2.41 16.92 -7.91
N ARG A 122 1.88 15.68 -7.96
CA ARG A 122 2.14 14.75 -9.07
C ARG A 122 1.55 15.26 -10.39
N ILE A 123 0.35 15.86 -10.34
CA ILE A 123 -0.25 16.54 -11.50
C ILE A 123 0.64 17.71 -11.94
N ARG A 124 1.07 18.56 -11.00
CA ARG A 124 1.95 19.71 -11.28
C ARG A 124 3.29 19.29 -11.88
N THR A 125 3.94 18.25 -11.37
CA THR A 125 5.21 17.73 -11.91
C THR A 125 5.05 17.21 -13.35
N ARG A 126 3.93 16.55 -13.67
CA ARG A 126 3.66 16.12 -15.05
C ARG A 126 3.42 17.30 -15.98
N LEU A 127 2.63 18.29 -15.54
CA LEU A 127 2.35 19.50 -16.31
C LEU A 127 3.62 20.32 -16.59
N THR A 128 4.47 20.52 -15.57
CA THR A 128 5.77 21.20 -15.73
C THR A 128 6.70 20.44 -16.68
N GLY A 129 6.73 19.10 -16.58
CA GLY A 129 7.47 18.26 -17.51
C GLY A 129 7.02 18.38 -18.97
N TRP A 130 5.73 18.61 -19.24
CA TRP A 130 5.23 18.83 -20.61
C TRP A 130 5.50 20.23 -21.14
N LYS A 131 5.48 21.25 -20.26
CA LYS A 131 5.85 22.61 -20.65
C LYS A 131 7.31 22.69 -21.13
N SER A 132 8.17 21.81 -20.62
CA SER A 132 9.57 21.69 -21.04
C SER A 132 9.77 20.89 -22.35
N ARG A 133 8.77 20.15 -22.83
CA ARG A 133 8.85 19.41 -24.10
C ARG A 133 8.25 20.28 -25.20
N PHE A 134 8.91 20.35 -26.36
CA PHE A 134 8.45 21.08 -27.55
C PHE A 134 7.19 20.44 -28.17
N LEU A 135 6.10 20.36 -27.41
CA LEU A 135 4.81 19.84 -27.83
C LEU A 135 4.06 20.92 -28.61
N SER A 136 3.39 20.51 -29.69
CA SER A 136 2.44 21.37 -30.38
C SER A 136 1.28 21.75 -29.46
N TYR A 137 0.63 22.88 -29.74
CA TYR A 137 -0.53 23.34 -28.97
C TYR A 137 -1.65 22.28 -28.88
N GLY A 138 -1.92 21.58 -29.99
CA GLY A 138 -2.87 20.46 -30.01
C GLY A 138 -2.44 19.27 -29.16
N GLY A 139 -1.15 18.90 -29.20
CA GLY A 139 -0.59 17.84 -28.35
C GLY A 139 -0.64 18.18 -26.86
N GLN A 140 -0.37 19.43 -26.49
CA GLN A 140 -0.53 19.92 -25.12
C GLN A 140 -1.98 19.85 -24.66
N LEU A 141 -2.94 20.29 -25.49
CA LEU A 141 -4.37 20.27 -25.13
C LEU A 141 -4.90 18.84 -24.91
N VAL A 142 -4.52 17.90 -25.77
CA VAL A 142 -4.91 16.48 -25.64
C VAL A 142 -4.31 15.86 -24.37
N LEU A 143 -3.05 16.15 -24.06
CA LEU A 143 -2.39 15.65 -22.84
C LEU A 143 -2.99 16.28 -21.57
N LEU A 144 -3.30 17.59 -21.61
CA LEU A 144 -3.93 18.31 -20.51
C LEU A 144 -5.35 17.80 -20.21
N LYS A 145 -6.08 17.34 -21.23
CA LYS A 145 -7.42 16.76 -21.06
C LYS A 145 -7.39 15.29 -20.61
N SER A 146 -6.40 14.51 -21.01
CA SER A 146 -6.40 13.06 -20.74
C SER A 146 -5.77 12.70 -19.40
N VAL A 147 -4.59 13.24 -19.10
CA VAL A 147 -3.76 12.72 -18.00
C VAL A 147 -4.14 13.29 -16.63
N PRO A 148 -4.36 14.62 -16.44
CA PRO A 148 -4.88 15.15 -15.17
C PRO A 148 -6.22 14.52 -14.81
N THR A 149 -7.11 14.39 -15.80
CA THR A 149 -8.44 13.79 -15.61
C THR A 149 -8.34 12.34 -15.14
N SER A 150 -7.46 11.52 -15.73
CA SER A 150 -7.26 10.14 -15.26
C SER A 150 -6.73 10.04 -13.82
N LEU A 151 -5.82 10.93 -13.41
CA LEU A 151 -5.24 10.94 -12.06
C LEU A 151 -6.26 11.43 -11.01
N SER A 152 -7.01 12.48 -11.36
CA SER A 152 -8.08 13.00 -10.50
C SER A 152 -9.22 12.00 -10.37
N VAL A 153 -9.65 11.37 -11.48
CA VAL A 153 -10.68 10.32 -11.45
C VAL A 153 -10.23 9.14 -10.59
N TYR A 154 -8.98 8.70 -10.72
CA TYR A 154 -8.43 7.64 -9.86
C TYR A 154 -8.48 8.02 -8.37
N ALA A 155 -8.07 9.23 -7.99
CA ALA A 155 -8.08 9.61 -6.59
C ALA A 155 -9.52 9.79 -6.04
N ILE A 156 -10.42 10.38 -6.83
CA ILE A 156 -11.81 10.65 -6.44
C ILE A 156 -12.66 9.35 -6.44
N SER A 157 -12.28 8.31 -7.19
CA SER A 157 -12.99 7.03 -7.14
C SER A 157 -12.81 6.29 -5.80
N PHE A 158 -11.75 6.60 -5.04
CA PHE A 158 -11.50 6.00 -3.71
C PHE A 158 -11.90 6.92 -2.55
N PHE A 159 -11.84 8.24 -2.73
CA PHE A 159 -12.04 9.20 -1.66
C PHE A 159 -13.02 10.29 -2.08
N ASN A 160 -13.97 10.60 -1.20
CA ASN A 160 -14.82 11.76 -1.37
C ASN A 160 -13.97 13.03 -1.30
N ALA A 161 -14.08 13.88 -2.32
CA ALA A 161 -13.41 15.17 -2.33
C ALA A 161 -13.92 16.05 -1.17
N PRO A 162 -13.06 16.87 -0.55
CA PRO A 162 -13.48 17.84 0.44
C PRO A 162 -14.46 18.82 -0.19
N SER A 163 -15.54 19.13 0.54
CA SER A 163 -16.54 20.15 0.20
C SER A 163 -15.99 21.56 0.37
#